data_AF-A0A662NYV2-F1
#
_entry.id   AF-A0A662NYV2-F1
#
_cell.length_a   1.000
_cell.length_b   1.000
_cell.length_c   1.000
_cell.angle_alpha   90.00
_cell.angle_beta   90.00
_cell.angle_gamma   90.00
#
_symmetry.space_group_name_H-M   'P 1'
#
loop_
_entity.id
_entity.type
_entity.pdbx_description
1 polymer ?
#
loop_
_entity_poly.entity_id
_entity_poly.type
_entity_poly.pdbx_seq_one_letter_code
_entity_poly.pdbx_strand_id
1 'polypeptide(L)'
;MVKIGEILEDPYKYKCAEIKVRGIVTEVLSDYVSKKGYVYQRFYIRDDTGEIKVFCSIGKVGEELKRVNIREGMEVEVTGSSGVYKGEPEIKGYYKGCPRTIECKVRVIRSVAKEGEKVQEKEVHAETWSEEGGTEIPEVVGVPDIKIKRELSSRVLEKGEELEVTILLENTGDGEAEVYLTERLPRGVELLDGETSWRGKIQPGDKKEMKYRIRVLNKGTIILEPTEVEFKD
;
A
#
# COMPACT_ATOMS: atom_id res chain seq x y z
N MET A 1 10.16 15.55 -8.25
CA MET A 1 10.43 15.01 -6.89
C MET A 1 11.90 15.19 -6.62
N VAL A 2 12.27 15.48 -5.37
CA VAL A 2 13.68 15.56 -4.95
C VAL A 2 14.23 14.16 -4.78
N LYS A 3 15.42 13.89 -5.32
CA LYS A 3 16.12 12.62 -5.13
C LYS A 3 16.76 12.55 -3.76
N ILE A 4 16.78 11.37 -3.13
CA ILE A 4 17.32 11.21 -1.78
C ILE A 4 18.82 11.55 -1.75
N GLY A 5 19.58 11.15 -2.77
CA GLY A 5 21.01 11.43 -2.88
C GLY A 5 21.34 12.92 -2.81
N GLU A 6 20.50 13.79 -3.40
CA GLU A 6 20.70 15.25 -3.33
C GLU A 6 20.59 15.78 -1.89
N ILE A 7 19.76 15.14 -1.06
CA ILE A 7 19.60 15.48 0.35
C ILE A 7 20.75 14.89 1.17
N LEU A 8 21.27 13.72 0.80
CA LEU A 8 22.41 13.12 1.48
C LEU A 8 23.70 13.91 1.24
N GLU A 9 23.87 14.47 0.04
CA GLU A 9 25.01 15.33 -0.30
C GLU A 9 24.96 16.68 0.43
N ASP A 10 23.79 17.33 0.48
CA ASP A 10 23.55 18.54 1.27
C ASP A 10 22.22 18.43 2.04
N PRO A 11 22.27 17.96 3.30
CA PRO A 11 21.09 17.82 4.13
C PRO A 11 20.33 19.12 4.36
N TYR A 12 21.00 20.28 4.25
CA TYR A 12 20.38 21.58 4.48
C TYR A 12 19.86 22.26 3.22
N LYS A 13 20.10 21.69 2.03
CA LYS A 13 19.67 22.22 0.72
C LYS A 13 18.20 22.65 0.70
N TYR A 14 17.33 21.87 1.34
CA TYR A 14 15.89 22.11 1.41
C TYR A 14 15.38 22.38 2.83
N LYS A 15 16.26 22.88 3.71
CA LYS A 15 15.87 23.31 5.05
C LYS A 15 14.87 24.47 4.94
N CYS A 16 13.73 24.36 5.64
CA CYS A 16 12.61 25.31 5.56
C CYS A 16 11.95 25.43 4.17
N ALA A 17 12.25 24.52 3.25
CA ALA A 17 11.54 24.34 1.98
C ALA A 17 10.66 23.09 2.05
N GLU A 18 9.44 23.20 1.52
CA GLU A 18 8.58 22.04 1.31
C GLU A 18 9.05 21.28 0.07
N ILE A 19 9.37 20.01 0.24
CA ILE A 19 9.81 19.09 -0.80
C ILE A 19 9.01 17.80 -0.76
N LYS A 20 8.96 17.12 -1.91
CA LYS A 20 8.40 15.78 -2.05
C LYS A 20 9.47 14.79 -2.45
N VAL A 21 9.58 13.69 -1.71
CA VAL A 21 10.52 12.59 -1.94
C VAL A 21 9.74 11.30 -2.09
N ARG A 22 10.10 10.46 -3.07
CA ARG A 22 9.54 9.13 -3.27
C ARG A 22 10.54 8.09 -2.82
N GLY A 23 10.08 7.00 -2.24
CA GLY A 23 10.94 5.86 -2.01
C GLY A 23 10.19 4.64 -1.52
N ILE A 24 10.89 3.51 -1.54
CA ILE A 24 10.45 2.26 -0.95
C ILE A 24 10.80 2.27 0.53
N VAL A 25 9.84 1.98 1.40
CA VAL A 25 10.05 1.83 2.84
C VAL A 25 10.96 0.64 3.07
N THR A 26 12.10 0.85 3.74
CA THR A 26 13.09 -0.21 3.99
C THR A 26 13.10 -0.68 5.44
N GLU A 27 12.65 0.15 6.38
CA GLU A 27 12.53 -0.19 7.80
C GLU A 27 11.46 0.70 8.46
N VAL A 28 10.59 0.11 9.29
CA VAL A 28 9.62 0.87 10.12
C VAL A 28 10.09 0.89 11.57
N LEU A 29 10.33 2.08 12.10
CA LEU A 29 10.79 2.27 13.47
C LEU A 29 9.61 2.49 14.42
N SER A 30 9.82 2.20 15.71
CA SER A 30 8.87 2.57 16.75
C SER A 30 8.63 4.07 16.78
N ASP A 31 7.41 4.46 17.14
CA ASP A 31 7.08 5.87 17.34
C ASP A 31 7.97 6.52 18.39
N TYR A 32 8.28 7.80 18.16
CA TYR A 32 8.97 8.62 19.14
C TYR A 32 8.01 9.64 19.74
N VAL A 33 7.97 9.73 21.07
CA VAL A 33 7.23 10.78 21.77
C VAL A 33 8.23 11.80 22.33
N SER A 34 8.12 13.06 21.90
CA SER A 34 8.95 14.14 22.44
C SER A 34 8.56 14.52 23.85
N LYS A 35 9.45 15.22 24.56
CA LYS A 35 9.17 15.81 25.89
C LYS A 35 7.94 16.74 25.91
N LYS A 36 7.57 17.31 24.76
CA LYS A 36 6.40 18.20 24.60
C LYS A 36 5.12 17.46 24.23
N GLY A 37 5.16 16.13 24.14
CA GLY A 37 4.03 15.27 23.81
C GLY A 37 3.78 15.07 22.32
N TYR A 38 4.57 15.66 21.42
CA TYR A 38 4.45 15.34 19.99
C TYR A 38 4.87 13.91 19.70
N VAL A 39 4.07 13.21 18.91
CA VAL A 39 4.30 11.84 18.47
C VAL A 39 4.82 11.87 17.04
N TYR A 40 5.87 11.09 16.77
CA TYR A 40 6.52 11.02 15.47
C TYR A 40 6.52 9.59 14.96
N GLN A 41 5.94 9.41 13.77
CA GLN A 41 6.10 8.20 12.98
C GLN A 41 7.45 8.24 12.27
N ARG A 42 8.22 7.15 12.39
CA ARG A 42 9.60 7.08 11.92
C ARG A 42 9.83 5.84 11.07
N PHE A 43 10.53 5.99 9.97
CA PHE A 43 10.83 4.92 9.04
C PHE A 43 11.93 5.36 8.07
N TYR A 44 12.55 4.41 7.37
CA TYR A 44 13.48 4.69 6.28
C TYR A 44 12.80 4.49 4.94
N ILE A 45 13.15 5.34 3.97
CA ILE A 45 12.80 5.17 2.57
C ILE A 45 14.05 5.18 1.71
N ARG A 46 14.01 4.43 0.61
CA ARG A 46 15.11 4.31 -0.34
C ARG A 46 14.63 4.53 -1.77
N ASP A 47 15.40 5.28 -2.55
CA ASP A 47 15.30 5.37 -4.01
C ASP A 47 16.59 4.83 -4.66
N ASP A 48 16.78 5.08 -5.95
CA ASP A 48 17.97 4.71 -6.72
C ASP A 48 19.24 5.48 -6.33
N THR A 49 19.11 6.57 -5.57
CA THR A 49 20.19 7.49 -5.22
C THR A 49 20.60 7.45 -3.74
N GLY A 50 19.77 6.87 -2.87
CA GLY A 50 20.12 6.68 -1.46
C GLY A 50 18.96 6.29 -0.57
N GLU A 51 19.25 6.17 0.72
CA GLU A 51 18.28 5.88 1.78
C GLU A 51 18.30 6.98 2.82
N ILE A 52 17.11 7.43 3.26
CA ILE A 52 16.97 8.51 4.23
C ILE A 52 15.87 8.22 5.25
N LYS A 53 16.09 8.73 6.46
CA LYS A 53 15.15 8.65 7.57
C LYS A 53 14.03 9.68 7.41
N VAL A 54 12.81 9.23 7.64
CA VAL A 54 11.62 10.07 7.76
C VAL A 54 11.28 10.22 9.23
N PHE A 55 11.12 11.47 9.68
CA PHE A 55 10.80 11.83 11.06
C PHE A 55 9.54 12.71 11.07
N CYS A 56 8.38 12.08 10.89
CA CYS A 56 7.13 12.76 10.61
C CYS A 56 6.31 12.96 11.87
N SER A 57 6.00 14.21 12.24
CA SER A 57 5.08 14.51 13.34
C SER A 57 3.66 14.12 12.95
N ILE A 58 3.03 13.22 13.70
CA ILE A 58 1.66 12.72 13.42
C ILE A 58 0.59 13.27 14.37
N GLY A 59 0.97 14.12 15.34
CA GLY A 59 0.05 14.73 16.29
C GLY A 59 0.64 14.79 17.69
N LYS A 60 -0.21 14.95 18.70
CA LYS A 60 0.18 15.00 20.11
C LYS A 60 -0.50 13.89 20.89
N VAL A 61 0.15 13.41 21.96
CA VAL A 61 -0.46 12.45 22.89
C VAL A 61 -1.79 12.99 23.43
N GLY A 62 -2.84 12.18 23.32
CA GLY A 62 -4.21 12.55 23.73
C GLY A 62 -5.08 13.08 22.59
N GLU A 63 -4.51 13.32 21.41
CA GLU A 63 -5.23 13.71 20.19
C GLU A 63 -5.34 12.52 19.21
N GLU A 64 -6.22 12.64 18.22
CA GLU A 64 -6.24 11.73 17.09
C GLU A 64 -4.95 11.88 16.26
N LEU A 65 -4.20 10.79 16.15
CA LEU A 65 -2.92 10.79 15.44
C LEU A 65 -3.12 10.50 13.96
N LYS A 66 -2.56 11.35 13.09
CA LYS A 66 -2.52 11.21 11.62
C LYS A 66 -1.53 10.11 11.18
N ARG A 67 -1.61 8.92 11.77
CA ARG A 67 -0.72 7.79 11.48
C ARG A 67 -1.03 7.22 10.11
N VAL A 68 0.01 6.95 9.33
CA VAL A 68 -0.11 6.21 8.07
C VAL A 68 0.32 4.76 8.28
N ASN A 69 -0.48 3.80 7.83
CA ASN A 69 -0.13 2.39 7.96
C ASN A 69 0.93 2.02 6.89
N ILE A 70 2.21 1.99 7.29
CA ILE A 70 3.35 1.69 6.43
C ILE A 70 4.01 0.36 6.82
N ARG A 71 4.64 -0.30 5.84
CA ARG A 71 5.39 -1.56 6.01
C ARG A 71 6.60 -1.54 5.10
N GLU A 72 7.59 -2.34 5.43
CA GLU A 72 8.74 -2.59 4.53
C GLU A 72 8.26 -3.06 3.15
N GLY A 73 8.87 -2.52 2.11
CA GLY A 73 8.51 -2.76 0.71
C GLY A 73 7.41 -1.84 0.16
N MET A 74 6.68 -1.09 0.99
CA MET A 74 5.68 -0.12 0.48
C MET A 74 6.38 1.04 -0.24
N GLU A 75 5.83 1.50 -1.35
CA GLU A 75 6.25 2.74 -1.97
C GLU A 75 5.46 3.92 -1.40
N VAL A 76 6.15 4.97 -0.97
CA VAL A 76 5.53 6.15 -0.36
C VAL A 76 6.08 7.45 -0.95
N GLU A 77 5.24 8.49 -0.94
CA GLU A 77 5.64 9.88 -1.13
C GLU A 77 5.63 10.57 0.23
N VAL A 78 6.73 11.26 0.55
CA VAL A 78 6.89 12.03 1.78
C VAL A 78 7.02 13.50 1.42
N THR A 79 6.10 14.31 1.94
CA THR A 79 6.20 15.77 1.93
C THR A 79 6.82 16.23 3.25
N GLY A 80 7.83 17.10 3.18
CA GLY A 80 8.50 17.63 4.36
C GLY A 80 9.63 18.58 4.00
N SER A 81 10.60 18.73 4.90
CA SER A 81 11.78 19.57 4.75
C SER A 81 13.02 18.81 5.21
N SER A 82 14.11 18.95 4.46
CA SER A 82 15.36 18.27 4.77
C SER A 82 16.12 18.92 5.91
N GLY A 83 16.94 18.13 6.60
CA GLY A 83 17.96 18.63 7.52
C GLY A 83 18.54 17.52 8.36
N VAL A 84 19.09 17.87 9.51
CA VAL A 84 19.88 16.95 10.34
C VAL A 84 19.32 16.89 11.75
N TYR A 85 19.25 15.69 12.31
CA TYR A 85 19.00 15.46 13.73
C TYR A 85 20.04 14.50 14.31
N LYS A 86 20.70 14.93 15.39
CA LYS A 86 21.79 14.19 16.04
C LYS A 86 22.88 13.70 15.07
N GLY A 87 23.12 14.44 13.98
CA GLY A 87 24.13 14.11 12.97
C GLY A 87 23.62 13.31 11.78
N GLU A 88 22.36 12.85 11.78
CA GLU A 88 21.78 12.07 10.69
C GLU A 88 20.88 12.94 9.79
N PRO A 89 21.03 12.87 8.45
CA PRO A 89 20.09 13.45 7.50
C PRO A 89 18.69 12.85 7.64
N GLU A 90 17.67 13.70 7.58
CA GLU A 90 16.27 13.29 7.70
C GLU A 90 15.32 14.21 6.93
N ILE A 91 14.11 13.70 6.67
CA ILE A 91 12.95 14.47 6.22
C ILE A 91 12.02 14.69 7.41
N LYS A 92 11.61 15.94 7.67
CA LYS A 92 10.68 16.27 8.76
C LYS A 92 9.78 17.46 8.46
N GLY A 93 8.77 17.67 9.30
CA GLY A 93 7.83 18.78 9.14
C GLY A 93 8.38 20.11 9.68
N TYR A 94 8.75 20.18 10.95
CA TYR A 94 8.99 21.46 11.61
C TYR A 94 10.45 21.67 12.03
N TYR A 95 10.98 22.87 11.79
CA TYR A 95 12.16 23.40 12.48
C TYR A 95 11.79 24.63 13.29
N LYS A 96 12.34 24.71 14.51
CA LYS A 96 12.35 25.95 15.28
C LYS A 96 13.13 27.02 14.50
N GLY A 97 12.47 28.13 14.18
CA GLY A 97 13.08 29.24 13.45
C GLY A 97 12.90 29.20 11.93
N CYS A 98 12.16 28.22 11.36
CA CYS A 98 11.69 28.38 10.00
C CYS A 98 10.66 29.52 9.92
N PRO A 99 10.66 30.31 8.83
CA PRO A 99 9.68 31.39 8.63
C PRO A 99 8.25 30.87 8.45
N ARG A 100 8.10 29.57 8.16
CA ARG A 100 6.83 28.87 8.00
C ARG A 100 6.88 27.50 8.65
N THR A 101 5.72 27.03 9.08
CA THR A 101 5.52 25.63 9.46
C THR A 101 5.36 24.81 8.19
N ILE A 102 6.15 23.75 8.04
CA ILE A 102 5.97 22.76 6.98
C ILE A 102 5.32 21.54 7.63
N GLU A 103 4.22 21.09 7.07
CA GLU A 103 3.57 19.86 7.56
C GLU A 103 4.29 18.67 6.95
N CYS A 104 4.63 17.67 7.78
CA CYS A 104 5.10 16.41 7.24
C CYS A 104 3.89 15.54 6.90
N LYS A 105 3.84 15.08 5.64
CA LYS A 105 2.75 14.22 5.14
C LYS A 105 3.35 13.00 4.49
N VAL A 106 2.76 11.85 4.76
CA VAL A 106 3.12 10.58 4.11
C VAL A 106 1.92 10.12 3.31
N ARG A 107 2.13 9.79 2.04
CA ARG A 107 1.12 9.19 1.16
C ARG A 107 1.64 7.86 0.69
N VAL A 108 0.88 6.79 0.89
CA VAL A 108 1.19 5.49 0.29
C VAL A 108 0.89 5.57 -1.21
N ILE A 109 1.87 5.22 -2.04
CA ILE A 109 1.76 5.17 -3.49
C ILE A 109 1.49 3.73 -3.93
N ARG A 110 2.23 2.77 -3.35
CA ARG A 110 2.04 1.34 -3.58
C ARG A 110 2.12 0.60 -2.25
N SER A 111 1.12 -0.21 -1.96
CA SER A 111 1.12 -1.05 -0.76
C SER A 111 1.81 -2.39 -1.03
N VAL A 112 2.41 -2.96 0.00
CA VAL A 112 2.71 -4.39 0.02
C VAL A 112 1.56 -5.11 0.72
N ALA A 113 1.06 -6.16 0.09
CA ALA A 113 0.22 -7.12 0.78
C ALA A 113 1.02 -7.66 1.97
N LYS A 114 0.47 -7.57 3.18
CA LYS A 114 1.03 -8.37 4.29
C LYS A 114 0.94 -9.82 3.87
N GLU A 115 1.88 -10.63 4.30
CA GLU A 115 1.70 -12.08 4.31
C GLU A 115 0.35 -12.39 5.01
N GLY A 116 -0.64 -12.81 4.23
CA GLY A 116 -2.00 -13.11 4.70
C GLY A 116 -3.04 -11.96 4.77
N GLU A 117 -2.76 -10.71 4.35
CA GLU A 117 -3.77 -9.62 4.35
C GLU A 117 -4.30 -9.35 2.93
N LYS A 118 -5.58 -9.65 2.68
CA LYS A 118 -6.30 -9.19 1.48
C LYS A 118 -6.47 -7.67 1.55
N VAL A 119 -5.97 -6.96 0.53
CA VAL A 119 -6.18 -5.52 0.36
C VAL A 119 -7.65 -5.22 0.07
N GLN A 120 -8.34 -4.65 1.06
CA GLN A 120 -9.57 -3.88 0.87
C GLN A 120 -9.19 -2.41 0.95
N GLU A 121 -9.49 -1.64 -0.09
CA GLU A 121 -9.33 -0.18 -0.05
C GLU A 121 -10.63 0.45 0.48
N LYS A 122 -10.49 1.36 1.45
CA LYS A 122 -11.59 2.10 2.07
C LYS A 122 -11.87 3.37 1.26
N GLU A 123 -13.16 3.69 1.13
CA GLU A 123 -13.73 4.88 0.52
C GLU A 123 -13.06 6.18 0.98
N VAL A 124 -12.78 7.08 0.04
CA VAL A 124 -12.46 8.49 0.32
C VAL A 124 -13.69 9.32 -0.01
N HIS A 125 -14.32 9.88 1.03
CA HIS A 125 -15.34 10.92 0.89
C HIS A 125 -14.71 12.21 0.36
N ALA A 126 -15.33 12.77 -0.68
CA ALA A 126 -15.02 14.12 -1.16
C ALA A 126 -15.79 15.14 -0.32
N GLU A 127 -15.06 16.05 0.33
CA GLU A 127 -15.63 17.31 0.80
C GLU A 127 -15.12 18.45 -0.08
N THR A 128 -16.07 19.16 -0.69
CA THR A 128 -15.88 20.29 -1.58
C THR A 128 -15.71 21.57 -0.77
N TRP A 129 -14.55 22.23 -0.89
CA TRP A 129 -14.46 23.71 -0.81
C TRP A 129 -13.40 24.21 -1.79
N SER A 130 -13.83 25.12 -2.66
CA SER A 130 -13.07 25.79 -3.71
C SER A 130 -12.22 26.94 -3.17
N GLU A 131 -11.04 27.14 -3.76
CA GLU A 131 -10.59 28.46 -4.23
C GLU A 131 -9.48 28.31 -5.29
N GLU A 132 -9.45 29.28 -6.19
CA GLU A 132 -8.94 29.26 -7.56
C GLU A 132 -7.41 29.15 -7.69
N GLY A 133 -6.93 28.51 -8.76
CA GLY A 133 -5.53 28.58 -9.18
C GLY A 133 -5.03 27.35 -9.93
N GLY A 134 -5.46 27.20 -11.18
CA GLY A 134 -5.12 26.06 -12.04
C GLY A 134 -3.62 25.90 -12.28
N THR A 135 -3.13 24.70 -11.98
CA THR A 135 -2.05 24.07 -12.74
C THR A 135 -2.63 22.75 -13.23
N GLU A 136 -2.89 22.66 -14.53
CA GLU A 136 -3.31 21.40 -15.16
C GLU A 136 -2.14 20.42 -15.05
N ILE A 137 -2.21 19.55 -14.05
CA ILE A 137 -1.36 18.38 -13.93
C ILE A 137 -1.91 17.41 -14.99
N PRO A 138 -1.09 16.88 -15.93
CA PRO A 138 -1.58 15.85 -16.83
C PRO A 138 -2.06 14.68 -15.96
N GLU A 139 -3.36 14.42 -16.01
CA GLU A 139 -3.99 13.23 -15.44
C GLU A 139 -3.24 12.04 -16.02
N VAL A 140 -2.62 11.21 -15.17
CA VAL A 140 -2.00 9.96 -15.64
C VAL A 140 -3.16 9.03 -15.91
N VAL A 141 -3.71 9.14 -17.11
CA VAL A 141 -4.84 8.34 -17.59
C VAL A 141 -4.32 6.93 -17.86
N GLY A 142 -5.00 5.93 -17.28
CA GLY A 142 -4.79 4.54 -17.66
C GLY A 142 -3.96 3.70 -16.70
N VAL A 143 -4.10 3.89 -15.39
CA VAL A 143 -3.46 3.03 -14.37
C VAL A 143 -4.45 1.94 -13.91
N PRO A 144 -4.18 0.65 -14.14
CA PRO A 144 -5.02 -0.42 -13.61
C PRO A 144 -4.87 -0.60 -12.09
N ASP A 145 -5.95 -1.02 -11.44
CA ASP A 145 -5.96 -1.38 -10.01
C ASP A 145 -6.84 -2.62 -9.78
N ILE A 146 -6.19 -3.79 -9.63
CA ILE A 146 -6.90 -5.08 -9.50
C ILE A 146 -7.18 -5.41 -8.03
N LYS A 147 -8.47 -5.49 -7.68
CA LYS A 147 -8.95 -6.04 -6.41
C LYS A 147 -9.32 -7.51 -6.55
N ILE A 148 -9.07 -8.28 -5.50
CA ILE A 148 -9.31 -9.74 -5.47
C ILE A 148 -10.15 -10.07 -4.23
N LYS A 149 -11.27 -10.76 -4.45
CA LYS A 149 -12.11 -11.33 -3.38
C LYS A 149 -12.20 -12.83 -3.57
N ARG A 150 -12.15 -13.58 -2.46
CA ARG A 150 -12.36 -15.04 -2.45
C ARG A 150 -13.38 -15.39 -1.38
N GLU A 151 -14.37 -16.17 -1.78
CA GLU A 151 -15.48 -16.64 -0.97
C GLU A 151 -15.54 -18.16 -1.00
N LEU A 152 -15.93 -18.74 0.13
CA LEU A 152 -16.04 -20.17 0.34
C LEU A 152 -17.49 -20.49 0.68
N SER A 153 -18.07 -21.51 0.07
CA SER A 153 -19.45 -21.93 0.40
C SER A 153 -19.58 -22.43 1.85
N SER A 154 -18.51 -22.99 2.42
CA SER A 154 -18.44 -23.37 3.84
C SER A 154 -17.01 -23.29 4.37
N ARG A 155 -16.87 -23.21 5.71
CA ARG A 155 -15.58 -23.33 6.42
C ARG A 155 -15.45 -24.63 7.21
N VAL A 156 -16.54 -25.39 7.33
CA VAL A 156 -16.59 -26.68 8.04
C VAL A 156 -17.22 -27.68 7.08
N LEU A 157 -16.50 -28.77 6.81
CA LEU A 157 -16.89 -29.78 5.83
C LEU A 157 -16.68 -31.16 6.44
N GLU A 158 -17.60 -32.07 6.12
CA GLU A 158 -17.43 -33.49 6.36
C GLU A 158 -16.65 -34.16 5.22
N LYS A 159 -16.15 -35.36 5.48
CA LYS A 159 -15.46 -36.15 4.46
C LYS A 159 -16.44 -36.46 3.32
N GLY A 160 -16.03 -36.16 2.09
CA GLY A 160 -16.83 -36.39 0.88
C GLY A 160 -17.71 -35.21 0.49
N GLU A 161 -17.81 -34.17 1.33
CA GLU A 161 -18.51 -32.94 0.97
C GLU A 161 -17.71 -32.10 -0.02
N GLU A 162 -18.45 -31.23 -0.72
CA GLU A 162 -17.94 -30.36 -1.76
C GLU A 162 -17.81 -28.94 -1.23
N LEU A 163 -16.71 -28.29 -1.57
CA LEU A 163 -16.46 -26.88 -1.33
C LEU A 163 -16.48 -26.14 -2.66
N GLU A 164 -17.35 -25.16 -2.79
CA GLU A 164 -17.29 -24.21 -3.90
C GLU A 164 -16.44 -23.01 -3.47
N VAL A 165 -15.49 -22.66 -4.33
CA VAL A 165 -14.65 -21.48 -4.18
C VAL A 165 -15.00 -20.50 -5.29
N THR A 166 -15.38 -19.29 -4.92
CA THR A 166 -15.62 -18.19 -5.85
C THR A 166 -14.52 -17.15 -5.69
N ILE A 167 -13.85 -16.80 -6.79
CA ILE A 167 -12.86 -15.74 -6.86
C ILE A 167 -13.39 -14.64 -7.79
N LEU A 168 -13.39 -13.41 -7.29
CA LEU A 168 -13.80 -12.22 -8.03
C LEU A 168 -12.59 -11.29 -8.17
N LEU A 169 -12.25 -10.99 -9.41
CA LEU A 169 -11.33 -9.94 -9.80
C LEU A 169 -12.13 -8.72 -10.23
N GLU A 170 -11.68 -7.53 -9.86
CA GLU A 170 -12.29 -6.27 -10.28
C GLU A 170 -11.18 -5.26 -10.58
N ASN A 171 -11.25 -4.60 -11.73
CA ASN A 171 -10.35 -3.50 -12.03
C ASN A 171 -11.02 -2.19 -11.63
N THR A 172 -10.61 -1.63 -10.50
CA THR A 172 -11.10 -0.34 -9.98
C THR A 172 -10.29 0.85 -10.47
N GLY A 173 -9.23 0.60 -11.26
CA GLY A 173 -8.41 1.63 -11.88
C GLY A 173 -9.03 2.17 -13.17
N ASP A 174 -8.34 3.09 -13.81
CA ASP A 174 -8.74 3.73 -15.08
C ASP A 174 -7.93 3.21 -16.29
N GLY A 175 -7.02 2.25 -16.08
CA GLY A 175 -6.27 1.53 -17.11
C GLY A 175 -6.71 0.08 -17.32
N GLU A 176 -6.49 -0.46 -18.52
CA GLU A 176 -6.64 -1.90 -18.79
C GLU A 176 -5.55 -2.69 -18.03
N ALA A 177 -5.88 -3.89 -17.56
CA ALA A 177 -4.89 -4.83 -17.01
C ALA A 177 -4.91 -6.16 -17.77
N GLU A 178 -3.75 -6.66 -18.18
CA GLU A 178 -3.57 -8.08 -18.50
C GLU A 178 -3.26 -8.84 -17.20
N VAL A 179 -4.19 -9.70 -16.77
CA VAL A 179 -4.15 -10.40 -15.49
C VAL A 179 -3.89 -11.90 -15.68
N TYR A 180 -3.12 -12.46 -14.76
CA TYR A 180 -2.75 -13.87 -14.65
C TYR A 180 -3.08 -14.32 -13.23
N LEU A 181 -4.04 -15.22 -13.10
CA LEU A 181 -4.47 -15.80 -11.83
C LEU A 181 -4.13 -17.28 -11.76
N THR A 182 -3.62 -17.73 -10.61
CA THR A 182 -3.36 -19.14 -10.31
C THR A 182 -3.83 -19.52 -8.90
N GLU A 183 -4.50 -20.67 -8.77
CA GLU A 183 -4.86 -21.34 -7.53
C GLU A 183 -4.14 -22.68 -7.44
N ARG A 184 -3.57 -22.96 -6.26
CA ARG A 184 -2.90 -24.23 -5.96
C ARG A 184 -3.79 -25.08 -5.07
N LEU A 185 -4.20 -26.23 -5.58
CA LEU A 185 -5.03 -27.16 -4.81
C LEU A 185 -4.18 -27.89 -3.76
N PRO A 186 -4.61 -27.91 -2.49
CA PRO A 186 -3.90 -28.61 -1.44
C PRO A 186 -3.99 -30.13 -1.62
N ARG A 187 -3.13 -30.88 -0.91
CA ARG A 187 -3.26 -32.34 -0.87
C ARG A 187 -4.56 -32.76 -0.18
N GLY A 188 -5.13 -33.88 -0.61
CA GLY A 188 -6.32 -34.46 0.02
C GLY A 188 -7.64 -33.85 -0.44
N VAL A 189 -7.63 -33.11 -1.56
CA VAL A 189 -8.84 -32.68 -2.28
C VAL A 189 -8.79 -33.17 -3.72
N GLU A 190 -9.97 -33.29 -4.33
CA GLU A 190 -10.16 -33.61 -5.74
C GLU A 190 -10.87 -32.42 -6.40
N LEU A 191 -10.36 -31.94 -7.54
CA LEU A 191 -11.08 -30.95 -8.36
C LEU A 191 -12.22 -31.65 -9.08
N LEU A 192 -13.45 -31.16 -8.87
CA LEU A 192 -14.64 -31.70 -9.51
C LEU A 192 -14.94 -30.98 -10.82
N ASP A 193 -14.92 -29.64 -10.79
CA ASP A 193 -15.13 -28.78 -11.95
C ASP A 193 -14.52 -27.38 -11.77
N GLY A 194 -14.57 -26.59 -12.85
CA GLY A 194 -14.07 -25.23 -12.90
C GLY A 194 -12.60 -25.14 -13.30
N GLU A 195 -12.07 -23.93 -13.23
CA GLU A 195 -10.70 -23.61 -13.59
C GLU A 195 -9.94 -23.11 -12.35
N THR A 196 -8.70 -23.55 -12.19
CA THR A 196 -7.79 -23.07 -11.12
C THR A 196 -6.78 -22.06 -11.65
N SER A 197 -6.93 -21.61 -12.88
CA SER A 197 -6.08 -20.58 -13.47
C SER A 197 -6.86 -19.80 -14.52
N TRP A 198 -6.60 -18.51 -14.62
CA TRP A 198 -7.20 -17.68 -15.65
C TRP A 198 -6.20 -16.65 -16.15
N ARG A 199 -6.23 -16.37 -17.45
CA ARG A 199 -5.48 -15.27 -18.07
C ARG A 199 -6.42 -14.47 -18.96
N GLY A 200 -6.37 -13.15 -18.85
CA GLY A 200 -7.11 -12.29 -19.75
C GLY A 200 -7.00 -10.83 -19.38
N LYS A 201 -7.72 -10.01 -20.15
CA LYS A 201 -7.76 -8.56 -19.94
C LYS A 201 -8.98 -8.19 -19.09
N ILE A 202 -8.83 -7.21 -18.21
CA ILE A 202 -9.92 -6.61 -17.44
C ILE A 202 -9.89 -5.10 -17.67
N GLN A 203 -10.95 -4.55 -18.29
CA GLN A 203 -11.08 -3.10 -18.50
C GLN A 203 -11.40 -2.38 -17.18
N PRO A 204 -11.19 -1.06 -17.12
CA PRO A 204 -11.70 -0.22 -16.03
C PRO A 204 -13.17 -0.51 -15.72
N GLY A 205 -13.48 -0.81 -14.47
CA GLY A 205 -14.83 -1.13 -13.99
C GLY A 205 -15.30 -2.57 -14.27
N ASP A 206 -14.58 -3.34 -15.09
CA ASP A 206 -14.94 -4.72 -15.37
C ASP A 206 -14.61 -5.64 -14.18
N LYS A 207 -15.38 -6.74 -14.12
CA LYS A 207 -15.21 -7.80 -13.13
C LYS A 207 -15.05 -9.14 -13.82
N LYS A 208 -14.15 -9.96 -13.29
CA LYS A 208 -13.99 -11.36 -13.69
C LYS A 208 -14.28 -12.27 -12.51
N GLU A 209 -15.32 -13.09 -12.63
CA GLU A 209 -15.60 -14.18 -11.71
C GLU A 209 -14.98 -15.49 -12.24
N MET A 210 -14.36 -16.25 -11.33
CA MET A 210 -13.89 -17.61 -11.53
C MET A 210 -14.40 -18.49 -10.38
N LYS A 211 -14.88 -19.68 -10.72
CA LYS A 211 -15.39 -20.66 -9.76
C LYS A 211 -14.73 -22.01 -10.00
N TYR A 212 -14.47 -22.71 -8.91
CA TYR A 212 -14.09 -24.12 -8.95
C TYR A 212 -14.66 -24.85 -7.74
N ARG A 213 -14.98 -26.13 -7.91
CA ARG A 213 -15.47 -26.99 -6.83
C ARG A 213 -14.50 -28.11 -6.54
N ILE A 214 -14.24 -28.33 -5.26
CA ILE A 214 -13.38 -29.40 -4.79
C ILE A 214 -14.12 -30.34 -3.84
N ARG A 215 -13.76 -31.62 -3.84
CA ARG A 215 -14.22 -32.61 -2.86
C ARG A 215 -13.14 -32.89 -1.83
N VAL A 216 -13.52 -32.91 -0.55
CA VAL A 216 -12.61 -33.26 0.56
C VAL A 216 -12.50 -34.78 0.71
N LEU A 217 -11.29 -35.32 0.57
CA LEU A 217 -11.06 -36.77 0.62
C LEU A 217 -10.67 -37.28 2.02
N ASN A 218 -10.04 -36.44 2.84
CA ASN A 218 -9.45 -36.82 4.12
C ASN A 218 -10.02 -36.00 5.28
N LYS A 219 -10.08 -36.60 6.48
CA LYS A 219 -10.38 -35.87 7.71
C LYS A 219 -9.16 -35.05 8.12
N GLY A 220 -9.38 -33.80 8.54
CA GLY A 220 -8.32 -32.91 9.01
C GLY A 220 -8.51 -31.47 8.51
N THR A 221 -7.57 -30.60 8.84
CA THR A 221 -7.56 -29.21 8.36
C THR A 221 -6.99 -29.15 6.94
N ILE A 222 -7.78 -28.63 6.00
CA ILE A 222 -7.33 -28.29 4.65
C ILE A 222 -7.03 -26.79 4.61
N ILE A 223 -5.85 -26.44 4.11
CA ILE A 223 -5.41 -25.05 3.97
C ILE A 223 -5.39 -24.72 2.48
N LEU A 224 -6.23 -23.78 2.06
CA LEU A 224 -6.13 -23.17 0.73
C LEU A 224 -5.09 -22.06 0.78
N GLU A 225 -4.03 -22.19 -0.01
CA GLU A 225 -3.02 -21.15 -0.16
C GLU A 225 -3.65 -19.84 -0.66
N PRO A 226 -3.01 -18.68 -0.48
CA PRO A 226 -3.48 -17.43 -1.06
C PRO A 226 -3.60 -17.53 -2.59
N THR A 227 -4.62 -16.88 -3.15
CA THR A 227 -4.76 -16.73 -4.60
C THR A 227 -3.58 -15.93 -5.14
N GLU A 228 -2.85 -16.49 -6.12
CA GLU A 228 -1.75 -15.81 -6.78
C GLU A 228 -2.31 -15.03 -7.98
N VAL A 229 -2.06 -13.72 -8.01
CA VAL A 229 -2.47 -12.83 -9.10
C VAL A 229 -1.32 -11.91 -9.48
N GLU A 230 -0.98 -11.90 -10.76
CA GLU A 230 -0.06 -10.97 -11.39
C GLU A 230 -0.81 -10.16 -12.46
N PHE A 231 -0.46 -8.89 -12.63
CA PHE A 231 -1.01 -8.10 -13.73
C PHE A 231 0.00 -7.09 -14.29
N LYS A 232 -0.24 -6.66 -15.53
CA LYS A 232 0.54 -5.67 -16.27
C LYS A 232 -0.38 -4.64 -16.91
N ASP A 233 0.13 -3.42 -17.04
CA ASP A 233 -0.43 -2.30 -17.81
C ASP A 233 -0.10 -2.42 -19.32
#